data_AF-X0XAZ6-F1
#
_entry.id   AF-X0XAZ6-F1
#
_cell.length_a   1.000
_cell.length_b   1.000
_cell.length_c   1.000
_cell.angle_alpha   90.00
_cell.angle_beta   90.00
_cell.angle_gamma   90.00
#
_symmetry.space_group_name_H-M   'P 1'
#
loop_
_entity.id
_entity.type
_entity.pdbx_description
1 polymer ?
#
loop_
_entity_poly.entity_id
_entity_poly.type
_entity_poly.pdbx_seq_one_letter_code
_entity_poly.pdbx_strand_id
1 'polypeptide(L)'
;IKHEEVKLVQGALAYNRNLTSQSLQEELQNQWEIKVSQRRIDQLRQQFNLTRIKSKTIKQETLQFAGIEIFSALAQHVGILDHWNRTIQQRLQEVTKTQSEKANRGGDHIRARHRDGTFSPRYNRLASVRHTKFASITDKVKNKDLFRLSISKIKANNLSRKNLAVLFLPLVTNNGATRNVDNPLGNALRYACGYNYKNATIDKYLRELKYLQVSTDLINCNARFWSRFWKQYDSQDHKVACYYIDGNVKP
;
A
#
# COMPACT_ATOMS: atom_id res chain seq x y z
N ILE A 1 31.73 -35.07 -25.86
CA ILE A 1 31.73 -33.78 -26.59
C ILE A 1 32.33 -34.04 -27.95
N LYS A 2 31.55 -33.87 -29.01
CA LYS A 2 32.01 -33.96 -30.40
C LYS A 2 32.96 -32.80 -30.71
N HIS A 3 33.79 -32.93 -31.74
CA HIS A 3 34.78 -31.89 -32.05
C HIS A 3 34.14 -30.51 -32.34
N GLU A 4 32.96 -30.50 -32.94
CA GLU A 4 32.19 -29.29 -33.28
C GLU A 4 31.64 -28.58 -32.03
N GLU A 5 31.21 -29.36 -31.03
CA GLU A 5 30.67 -28.85 -29.76
C GLU A 5 31.75 -28.15 -28.90
N VAL A 6 33.04 -28.44 -29.14
CA VAL A 6 34.15 -27.84 -28.38
C VAL A 6 34.24 -26.33 -28.61
N LYS A 7 34.00 -25.85 -29.84
CA LYS A 7 34.00 -24.41 -30.15
C LYS A 7 32.84 -23.68 -29.46
N LEU A 8 31.68 -24.32 -29.39
CA LEU A 8 30.51 -23.76 -28.72
C LEU A 8 30.74 -23.67 -27.20
N VAL A 9 31.28 -24.74 -26.61
CA VAL A 9 31.66 -24.75 -25.18
C VAL A 9 32.74 -23.70 -24.90
N GLN A 10 33.71 -23.50 -25.79
CA GLN A 10 34.72 -22.45 -25.67
C GLN A 10 34.09 -21.06 -25.68
N GLY A 11 33.14 -20.79 -26.59
CA GLY A 11 32.40 -19.53 -26.63
C GLY A 11 31.57 -19.30 -25.36
N ALA A 12 30.87 -20.32 -24.88
CA ALA A 12 30.10 -20.27 -23.64
C ALA A 12 31.00 -20.01 -22.41
N LEU A 13 32.19 -20.61 -22.38
CA LEU A 13 33.20 -20.37 -21.35
C LEU A 13 33.76 -18.95 -21.38
N ALA A 14 33.99 -18.40 -22.58
CA ALA A 14 34.54 -17.05 -22.75
C ALA A 14 33.54 -15.97 -22.35
N TYR A 15 32.24 -16.17 -22.64
CA TYR A 15 31.18 -15.24 -22.28
C TYR A 15 30.82 -15.31 -20.79
N ASN A 16 30.81 -16.51 -20.21
CA ASN A 16 30.35 -16.76 -18.85
C ASN A 16 31.49 -17.03 -17.86
N ARG A 17 32.56 -16.24 -17.92
CA ARG A 17 33.76 -16.44 -17.07
C ARG A 17 33.48 -16.31 -15.57
N ASN A 18 32.36 -15.75 -15.16
CA ASN A 18 31.95 -15.60 -13.76
C ASN A 18 31.24 -16.85 -13.17
N LEU A 19 30.62 -17.67 -14.02
CA LEU A 19 29.81 -18.80 -13.58
C LEU A 19 30.65 -19.93 -12.94
N THR A 20 30.03 -20.68 -12.03
CA THR A 20 30.62 -21.92 -11.51
C THR A 20 30.62 -23.01 -12.58
N SER A 21 31.42 -24.06 -12.42
CA SER A 21 31.43 -25.20 -13.35
C SER A 21 30.10 -25.98 -13.33
N GLN A 22 29.38 -25.95 -12.21
CA GLN A 22 28.03 -26.49 -12.10
C GLN A 22 27.01 -25.66 -12.89
N SER A 23 26.94 -24.34 -12.67
CA SER A 23 26.00 -23.47 -13.38
C SER A 23 26.23 -23.49 -14.89
N LEU A 24 27.50 -23.62 -15.31
CA LEU A 24 27.85 -23.70 -16.73
C LEU A 24 27.54 -25.08 -17.32
N GLN A 25 27.58 -26.16 -16.53
CA GLN A 25 27.08 -27.48 -16.93
C GLN A 25 25.56 -27.44 -17.14
N GLU A 26 24.82 -26.81 -16.24
CA GLU A 26 23.36 -26.64 -16.35
C GLU A 26 22.99 -25.80 -17.59
N GLU A 27 23.68 -24.68 -17.82
CA GLU A 27 23.48 -23.84 -19.00
C GLU A 27 23.75 -24.62 -20.30
N LEU A 28 24.87 -25.36 -20.35
CA LEU A 28 25.24 -26.19 -21.50
C LEU A 28 24.20 -27.27 -21.81
N GLN A 29 23.64 -27.87 -20.77
CA GLN A 29 22.59 -28.87 -20.90
C GLN A 29 21.24 -28.26 -21.31
N ASN A 30 20.87 -27.11 -20.75
CA ASN A 30 19.53 -26.54 -20.93
C ASN A 30 19.38 -25.80 -22.26
N GLN A 31 20.42 -25.08 -22.71
CA GLN A 31 20.36 -24.26 -23.93
C GLN A 31 20.78 -25.02 -25.18
N TRP A 32 21.75 -25.93 -25.06
CA TRP A 32 22.39 -26.57 -26.21
C TRP A 32 22.41 -28.10 -26.13
N GLU A 33 21.77 -28.69 -25.11
CA GLU A 33 21.70 -30.14 -24.87
C GLU A 33 23.07 -30.84 -24.76
N ILE A 34 24.14 -30.08 -24.47
CA ILE A 34 25.50 -30.61 -24.41
C ILE A 34 25.78 -31.14 -23.00
N LYS A 35 25.88 -32.48 -22.90
CA LYS A 35 26.29 -33.16 -21.68
C LYS A 35 27.80 -33.07 -21.47
N VAL A 36 28.21 -32.19 -20.55
CA VAL A 36 29.61 -32.06 -20.11
C VAL A 36 29.71 -32.24 -18.60
N SER A 37 30.71 -32.97 -18.13
CA SER A 37 30.98 -33.07 -16.69
C SER A 37 31.71 -31.82 -16.17
N GLN A 38 31.49 -31.46 -14.91
CA GLN A 38 32.16 -30.31 -14.28
C GLN A 38 33.69 -30.40 -14.39
N ARG A 39 34.26 -31.61 -14.18
CA ARG A 39 35.69 -31.86 -14.33
C ARG A 39 36.18 -31.56 -15.75
N ARG A 40 35.38 -31.87 -16.78
CA ARG A 40 35.72 -31.58 -18.17
C ARG A 40 35.63 -30.08 -18.47
N ILE A 41 34.67 -29.37 -17.87
CA ILE A 41 34.58 -27.91 -17.94
C ILE A 41 35.83 -27.26 -17.35
N ASP A 42 36.31 -27.75 -16.20
CA ASP A 42 37.53 -27.23 -15.57
C ASP A 42 38.79 -27.49 -16.41
N GLN A 43 38.89 -28.67 -17.02
CA GLN A 43 39.97 -28.97 -17.98
C GLN A 43 39.94 -28.04 -19.19
N LEU A 44 38.76 -27.79 -19.78
CA LEU A 44 38.63 -26.89 -20.92
C LEU A 44 38.96 -25.44 -20.55
N ARG A 45 38.61 -25.00 -19.33
CA ARG A 45 39.03 -23.69 -18.82
C ARG A 45 40.54 -23.54 -18.75
N GLN A 46 41.23 -24.57 -18.27
CA GLN A 46 42.70 -24.58 -18.25
C GLN A 46 43.28 -24.61 -19.67
N GLN A 47 42.76 -25.49 -20.52
CA GLN A 47 43.22 -25.66 -21.91
C GLN A 47 43.08 -24.37 -22.73
N PHE A 48 42.02 -23.60 -22.54
CA PHE A 48 41.77 -22.35 -23.26
C PHE A 48 42.22 -21.09 -22.53
N ASN A 49 42.87 -21.22 -21.37
CA ASN A 49 43.26 -20.09 -20.51
C ASN A 49 42.06 -19.17 -20.12
N LEU A 50 40.88 -19.76 -19.96
CA LEU A 50 39.63 -19.08 -19.61
C LEU A 50 39.35 -19.24 -18.11
N THR A 51 40.27 -18.75 -17.27
CA THR A 51 40.14 -18.82 -15.81
C THR A 51 38.91 -18.06 -15.34
N ARG A 52 38.29 -18.56 -14.26
CA ARG A 52 37.07 -17.98 -13.69
C ARG A 52 37.36 -16.59 -13.13
N ILE A 53 36.61 -15.59 -13.59
CA ILE A 53 36.63 -14.24 -13.00
C ILE A 53 35.70 -14.27 -11.80
N LYS A 54 36.24 -14.10 -10.59
CA LYS A 54 35.37 -13.94 -9.42
C LYS A 54 34.56 -12.66 -9.59
N SER A 55 33.25 -12.80 -9.74
CA SER A 55 32.33 -11.67 -9.64
C SER A 55 32.56 -10.99 -8.29
N LYS A 56 32.66 -9.65 -8.27
CA LYS A 56 32.67 -8.89 -7.02
C LYS A 56 31.48 -9.36 -6.20
N THR A 57 31.74 -9.82 -4.98
CA THR A 57 30.68 -10.19 -4.03
C THR A 57 29.91 -8.91 -3.72
N ILE A 58 28.81 -8.68 -4.43
CA ILE A 58 27.87 -7.63 -4.05
C ILE A 58 27.29 -8.12 -2.73
N LYS A 59 27.53 -7.38 -1.65
CA LYS A 59 26.87 -7.65 -0.36
C LYS A 59 25.38 -7.54 -0.61
N GLN A 60 24.70 -8.67 -0.71
CA GLN A 60 23.26 -8.73 -0.76
C GLN A 60 22.76 -8.61 0.68
N GLU A 61 22.24 -7.45 1.04
CA GLU A 61 21.54 -7.27 2.30
C GLU A 61 20.08 -7.66 2.11
N THR A 62 19.58 -8.57 2.94
CA THR A 62 18.15 -8.89 2.96
C THR A 62 17.44 -7.81 3.77
N LEU A 63 16.77 -6.89 3.07
CA LEU A 63 15.99 -5.84 3.70
C LEU A 63 14.59 -6.37 4.06
N GLN A 64 14.25 -6.30 5.35
CA GLN A 64 12.92 -6.66 5.82
C GLN A 64 11.88 -5.68 5.25
N PHE A 65 10.80 -6.21 4.67
CA PHE A 65 9.71 -5.41 4.07
C PHE A 65 10.11 -4.50 2.89
N ALA A 66 11.21 -4.79 2.19
CA ALA A 66 11.63 -4.02 1.01
C ALA A 66 10.52 -3.84 -0.04
N GLY A 67 9.65 -4.84 -0.21
CA GLY A 67 8.50 -4.73 -1.11
C GLY A 67 7.54 -3.60 -0.75
N ILE A 68 7.32 -3.35 0.55
CA ILE A 68 6.46 -2.24 1.02
C ILE A 68 7.10 -0.88 0.72
N GLU A 69 8.42 -0.77 0.83
CA GLU A 69 9.14 0.46 0.45
C GLU A 69 9.07 0.70 -1.06
N ILE A 70 9.20 -0.35 -1.88
CA ILE A 70 9.02 -0.25 -3.34
C ILE A 70 7.61 0.23 -3.67
N PHE A 71 6.58 -0.40 -3.09
CA PHE A 71 5.21 0.02 -3.33
C PHE A 71 4.93 1.44 -2.81
N SER A 72 5.57 1.86 -1.71
CA SER A 72 5.34 3.20 -1.15
C SER A 72 5.95 4.26 -2.05
N ALA A 73 7.15 3.99 -2.57
CA ALA A 73 7.81 4.81 -3.58
C ALA A 73 6.99 4.85 -4.88
N LEU A 74 6.45 3.72 -5.34
CA LEU A 74 5.59 3.67 -6.53
C LEU A 74 4.30 4.48 -6.33
N ALA A 75 3.63 4.35 -5.19
CA ALA A 75 2.41 5.10 -4.89
C ALA A 75 2.65 6.62 -4.88
N GLN A 76 3.82 7.05 -4.40
CA GLN A 76 4.24 8.45 -4.45
C GLN A 76 4.58 8.89 -5.87
N HIS A 77 5.40 8.11 -6.59
CA HIS A 77 5.85 8.41 -7.94
C HIS A 77 4.69 8.52 -8.95
N VAL A 78 3.74 7.58 -8.87
CA VAL A 78 2.56 7.52 -9.74
C VAL A 78 1.53 8.60 -9.34
N GLY A 79 1.64 9.17 -8.13
CA GLY A 79 0.85 10.34 -7.72
C GLY A 79 -0.58 10.04 -7.27
N ILE A 80 -0.93 8.78 -6.99
CA ILE A 80 -2.28 8.40 -6.54
C ILE A 80 -2.64 9.05 -5.20
N LEU A 81 -1.67 9.16 -4.28
CA LEU A 81 -1.86 9.77 -2.97
C LEU A 81 -2.18 11.26 -3.07
N ASP A 82 -1.58 11.96 -4.03
CA ASP A 82 -1.86 13.38 -4.24
C ASP A 82 -3.29 13.60 -4.71
N HIS A 83 -3.80 12.71 -5.56
CA HIS A 83 -5.19 12.73 -6.00
C HIS A 83 -6.14 12.49 -4.82
N TRP A 84 -5.86 11.49 -3.96
CA TRP A 84 -6.66 11.25 -2.75
C TRP A 84 -6.62 12.44 -1.78
N ASN A 85 -5.43 12.98 -1.53
CA ASN A 85 -5.23 14.13 -0.64
C ASN A 85 -6.04 15.34 -1.13
N ARG A 86 -5.97 15.66 -2.42
CA ARG A 86 -6.73 16.76 -3.03
C ARG A 86 -8.23 16.53 -2.93
N THR A 87 -8.72 15.32 -3.25
CA THR A 87 -10.14 14.99 -3.14
C THR A 87 -10.66 15.16 -1.72
N ILE A 88 -9.92 14.67 -0.72
CA ILE A 88 -10.31 14.83 0.69
C ILE A 88 -10.27 16.30 1.11
N GLN A 89 -9.26 17.06 0.69
CA GLN A 89 -9.15 18.48 0.99
C GLN A 89 -10.26 19.31 0.34
N GLN A 90 -10.60 19.04 -0.92
CA GLN A 90 -11.72 19.68 -1.62
C GLN A 90 -13.03 19.42 -0.88
N ARG A 91 -13.28 18.17 -0.49
CA ARG A 91 -14.47 17.82 0.27
C ARG A 91 -14.52 18.50 1.63
N LEU A 92 -13.39 18.61 2.33
CA LEU A 92 -13.29 19.36 3.59
C LEU A 92 -13.62 20.84 3.38
N GLN A 93 -13.14 21.46 2.30
CA GLN A 93 -13.43 22.87 2.00
C GLN A 93 -14.91 23.10 1.69
N GLU A 94 -15.53 22.24 0.88
CA GLU A 94 -16.97 22.28 0.58
C GLU A 94 -17.80 22.24 1.85
N VAL A 95 -17.53 21.24 2.69
CA VAL A 95 -18.25 21.03 3.95
C VAL A 95 -18.04 22.18 4.93
N THR A 96 -16.81 22.72 4.98
CA THR A 96 -16.47 23.87 5.83
C THR A 96 -17.30 25.10 5.44
N LYS A 97 -17.43 25.38 4.14
CA LYS A 97 -18.26 26.48 3.65
C LYS A 97 -19.72 26.30 4.06
N THR A 98 -20.29 25.11 3.85
CA THR A 98 -21.70 24.82 4.19
C THR A 98 -21.98 24.80 5.70
N GLN A 99 -21.01 24.47 6.55
CA GLN A 99 -21.19 24.44 8.01
C GLN A 99 -20.90 25.77 8.71
N SER A 100 -20.06 26.64 8.13
CA SER A 100 -19.81 27.98 8.68
C SER A 100 -21.09 28.82 8.80
N GLU A 101 -22.12 28.50 8.01
CA GLU A 101 -23.44 29.14 8.04
C GLU A 101 -24.33 28.65 9.19
N LYS A 102 -23.96 27.57 9.90
CA LYS A 102 -24.78 26.93 10.95
C LYS A 102 -24.21 27.10 12.37
N ALA A 103 -23.44 28.17 12.60
CA ALA A 103 -22.69 28.41 13.82
C ALA A 103 -23.57 28.75 15.04
N ASN A 104 -24.17 27.72 15.64
CA ASN A 104 -24.45 27.66 17.08
C ASN A 104 -24.86 26.23 17.45
N ARG A 105 -23.88 25.40 17.80
CA ARG A 105 -24.15 24.07 18.36
C ARG A 105 -23.34 23.91 19.64
N GLY A 106 -24.06 23.92 20.76
CA GLY A 106 -23.51 23.86 22.11
C GLY A 106 -22.61 22.65 22.37
N GLY A 107 -21.91 22.68 23.51
CA GLY A 107 -21.01 21.61 23.93
C GLY A 107 -21.69 20.24 23.97
N ASP A 108 -20.98 19.22 23.47
CA ASP A 108 -21.51 17.89 23.24
C ASP A 108 -21.79 17.18 24.58
N HIS A 109 -23.08 16.98 24.90
CA HIS A 109 -23.60 16.23 26.05
C HIS A 109 -22.85 16.45 27.39
N ILE A 110 -22.60 17.72 27.76
CA ILE A 110 -21.84 18.11 28.98
C ILE A 110 -22.34 17.38 30.24
N ARG A 111 -23.67 17.24 30.38
CA ARG A 111 -24.32 16.58 31.53
C ARG A 111 -24.14 15.05 31.59
N ALA A 112 -23.57 14.45 30.56
CA ALA A 112 -23.27 13.02 30.48
C ALA A 112 -21.77 12.74 30.44
N ARG A 113 -20.95 13.69 30.94
CA ARG A 113 -19.51 13.54 31.09
C ARG A 113 -19.11 13.52 32.56
N HIS A 114 -18.00 12.85 32.84
CA HIS A 114 -17.27 12.97 34.10
C HIS A 114 -16.49 14.29 34.14
N ARG A 115 -15.95 14.65 35.31
CA ARG A 115 -15.18 15.88 35.51
C ARG A 115 -13.88 15.93 34.69
N ASP A 116 -13.34 14.76 34.34
CA ASP A 116 -12.18 14.59 33.46
C ASP A 116 -12.52 14.71 31.97
N GLY A 117 -13.79 14.95 31.62
CA GLY A 117 -14.28 15.08 30.26
C GLY A 117 -14.61 13.76 29.56
N THR A 118 -14.39 12.60 30.20
CA THR A 118 -14.76 11.30 29.65
C THR A 118 -16.29 11.11 29.67
N PHE A 119 -16.83 10.32 28.74
CA PHE A 119 -18.25 10.02 28.73
C PHE A 119 -18.62 9.10 29.88
N SER A 120 -19.67 9.44 30.63
CA SER A 120 -20.18 8.58 31.70
C SER A 120 -21.09 7.48 31.15
N PRO A 121 -21.36 6.40 31.91
CA PRO A 121 -22.29 5.35 31.48
C PRO A 121 -23.68 5.88 31.10
N ARG A 122 -24.07 7.05 31.64
CA ARG A 122 -25.32 7.75 31.28
C ARG A 122 -25.37 8.14 29.80
N TYR A 123 -24.23 8.46 29.18
CA TYR A 123 -24.15 8.86 27.78
C TYR A 123 -24.76 7.79 26.85
N ASN A 124 -24.35 6.52 27.02
CA ASN A 124 -24.85 5.40 26.22
C ASN A 124 -26.34 5.06 26.49
N ARG A 125 -26.94 5.64 27.53
CA ARG A 125 -28.35 5.48 27.88
C ARG A 125 -29.23 6.61 27.32
N LEU A 126 -28.65 7.70 26.82
CA LEU A 126 -29.40 8.81 26.24
C LEU A 126 -30.17 8.34 24.99
N ALA A 127 -31.44 8.71 24.90
CA ALA A 127 -32.30 8.39 23.75
C ALA A 127 -31.67 8.87 22.44
N SER A 128 -31.15 10.10 22.40
CA SER A 128 -30.47 10.68 21.23
C SER A 128 -29.28 9.84 20.75
N VAL A 129 -28.51 9.25 21.66
CA VAL A 129 -27.35 8.41 21.35
C VAL A 129 -27.80 7.02 20.88
N ARG A 130 -28.81 6.43 21.52
CA ARG A 130 -29.34 5.11 21.14
C ARG A 130 -30.01 5.12 19.77
N HIS A 131 -30.82 6.13 19.48
CA HIS A 131 -31.48 6.28 18.17
C HIS A 131 -30.47 6.47 17.03
N THR A 132 -29.35 7.13 17.29
CA THR A 132 -28.31 7.35 16.27
C THR A 132 -27.31 6.22 16.17
N LYS A 133 -27.21 5.30 17.14
CA LYS A 133 -26.21 4.20 17.17
C LYS A 133 -26.23 3.36 15.90
N PHE A 134 -27.42 2.98 15.44
CA PHE A 134 -27.63 2.15 14.24
C PHE A 134 -28.13 2.94 13.03
N ALA A 135 -28.24 4.27 13.15
CA ALA A 135 -28.66 5.11 12.05
C ALA A 135 -27.63 5.09 10.90
N SER A 136 -28.11 5.43 9.70
CA SER A 136 -27.27 5.60 8.52
C SER A 136 -26.17 6.64 8.76
N ILE A 137 -25.08 6.58 7.99
CA ILE A 137 -24.03 7.62 8.07
C ILE A 137 -24.61 9.00 7.74
N THR A 138 -25.51 9.07 6.75
CA THR A 138 -26.21 10.31 6.37
C THR A 138 -26.96 10.91 7.56
N ASP A 139 -27.66 10.09 8.36
CA ASP A 139 -28.36 10.56 9.56
C ASP A 139 -27.41 10.96 10.68
N LYS A 140 -26.33 10.19 10.89
CA LYS A 140 -25.30 10.48 11.89
C LYS A 140 -24.57 11.80 11.65
N VAL A 141 -24.51 12.28 10.41
CA VAL A 141 -23.78 13.49 10.03
C VAL A 141 -24.63 14.76 10.12
N LYS A 142 -25.97 14.69 9.99
CA LYS A 142 -26.89 15.87 9.99
C LYS A 142 -26.60 16.89 11.11
N ASN A 143 -26.41 16.39 12.32
CA ASN A 143 -26.21 17.21 13.51
C ASN A 143 -24.75 17.28 13.98
N LYS A 144 -23.83 16.67 13.23
CA LYS A 144 -22.44 16.55 13.64
C LYS A 144 -21.64 17.82 13.31
N ASP A 145 -20.88 18.29 14.29
CA ASP A 145 -19.89 19.34 14.10
C ASP A 145 -18.63 18.74 13.45
N LEU A 146 -18.40 19.07 12.18
CA LEU A 146 -17.29 18.51 11.41
C LEU A 146 -15.96 19.23 11.69
N PHE A 147 -16.00 20.46 12.23
CA PHE A 147 -14.80 21.20 12.68
C PHE A 147 -14.13 20.60 13.92
N ARG A 148 -14.87 19.77 14.66
CA ARG A 148 -14.33 19.01 15.81
C ARG A 148 -13.62 17.72 15.40
N LEU A 149 -13.77 17.27 14.15
CA LEU A 149 -13.08 16.06 13.68
C LEU A 149 -11.58 16.32 13.55
N SER A 150 -10.75 15.32 13.86
CA SER A 150 -9.29 15.47 13.73
C SER A 150 -8.84 15.71 12.30
N ILE A 151 -9.60 15.20 11.32
CA ILE A 151 -9.36 15.38 9.89
C ILE A 151 -9.53 16.83 9.43
N SER A 152 -10.34 17.65 10.13
CA SER A 152 -10.51 19.06 9.78
C SER A 152 -9.26 19.90 10.05
N LYS A 153 -8.42 19.46 10.99
CA LYS A 153 -7.17 20.14 11.42
C LYS A 153 -5.92 19.38 10.98
N ILE A 154 -6.07 18.42 10.06
CA ILE A 154 -4.96 17.55 9.66
C ILE A 154 -3.99 18.31 8.75
N LYS A 155 -2.70 18.23 9.07
CA LYS A 155 -1.64 18.73 8.19
C LYS A 155 -1.52 17.84 6.94
N ALA A 156 -1.18 18.41 5.79
CA ALA A 156 -1.03 17.69 4.53
C ALA A 156 -0.12 16.46 4.63
N ASN A 157 1.04 16.59 5.27
CA ASN A 157 1.97 15.46 5.47
C ASN A 157 1.34 14.32 6.28
N ASN A 158 0.54 14.65 7.30
CA ASN A 158 -0.14 13.66 8.12
C ASN A 158 -1.29 13.00 7.36
N LEU A 159 -1.98 13.75 6.51
CA LEU A 159 -3.01 13.20 5.62
C LEU A 159 -2.40 12.18 4.65
N SER A 160 -1.30 12.55 3.99
CA SER A 160 -0.58 11.68 3.07
C SER A 160 -0.11 10.39 3.74
N ARG A 161 0.51 10.48 4.93
CA ARG A 161 0.93 9.29 5.70
C ARG A 161 -0.23 8.37 6.07
N LYS A 162 -1.37 8.93 6.47
CA LYS A 162 -2.56 8.12 6.80
C LYS A 162 -3.18 7.49 5.56
N ASN A 163 -3.23 8.21 4.43
CA ASN A 163 -3.69 7.66 3.16
C ASN A 163 -2.79 6.53 2.67
N LEU A 164 -1.47 6.67 2.84
CA LEU A 164 -0.51 5.62 2.56
C LEU A 164 -0.73 4.40 3.46
N ALA A 165 -0.95 4.62 4.76
CA ALA A 165 -1.28 3.52 5.68
C ALA A 165 -2.56 2.78 5.27
N VAL A 166 -3.60 3.50 4.81
CA VAL A 166 -4.84 2.91 4.29
C VAL A 166 -4.60 2.11 3.02
N LEU A 167 -3.79 2.63 2.08
CA LEU A 167 -3.41 1.93 0.85
C LEU A 167 -2.73 0.59 1.14
N PHE A 168 -1.92 0.54 2.20
CA PHE A 168 -1.19 -0.65 2.61
C PHE A 168 -1.97 -1.61 3.53
N LEU A 169 -3.18 -1.26 3.97
CA LEU A 169 -3.98 -2.15 4.84
C LEU A 169 -4.13 -3.57 4.29
N PRO A 170 -4.41 -3.80 2.98
CA PRO A 170 -4.53 -5.15 2.44
C PRO A 170 -3.23 -5.96 2.51
N LEU A 171 -2.07 -5.29 2.50
CA LEU A 171 -0.76 -5.94 2.55
C LEU A 171 -0.33 -6.27 3.98
N VAL A 172 -0.82 -5.50 4.97
CA VAL A 172 -0.43 -5.67 6.37
C VAL A 172 -1.50 -6.34 7.24
N THR A 173 -2.67 -6.66 6.66
CA THR A 173 -3.77 -7.30 7.38
C THR A 173 -4.46 -8.36 6.51
N ASN A 174 -4.85 -9.48 7.12
CA ASN A 174 -5.76 -10.43 6.48
C ASN A 174 -7.13 -9.74 6.29
N ASN A 175 -7.44 -9.34 5.05
CA ASN A 175 -8.70 -8.73 4.58
C ASN A 175 -8.83 -7.20 4.72
N GLY A 176 -7.74 -6.43 4.86
CA GLY A 176 -7.82 -4.96 4.95
C GLY A 176 -8.44 -4.42 6.26
N ALA A 177 -8.72 -5.30 7.23
CA ALA A 177 -9.38 -4.96 8.48
C ALA A 177 -8.41 -4.32 9.47
N THR A 178 -8.71 -3.10 9.94
CA THR A 178 -7.84 -2.33 10.85
C THR A 178 -7.52 -3.05 12.15
N ARG A 179 -8.41 -3.95 12.61
CA ARG A 179 -8.22 -4.75 13.83
C ARG A 179 -6.95 -5.59 13.85
N ASN A 180 -6.44 -5.96 12.69
CA ASN A 180 -5.25 -6.80 12.55
C ASN A 180 -3.97 -5.99 12.38
N VAL A 181 -4.04 -4.65 12.42
CA VAL A 181 -2.86 -3.77 12.27
C VAL A 181 -1.93 -3.85 13.48
N ASP A 182 -2.43 -4.24 14.65
CA ASP A 182 -1.57 -4.34 15.84
C ASP A 182 -0.71 -5.63 15.86
N ASN A 183 -0.82 -6.48 14.82
CA ASN A 183 0.00 -7.69 14.65
C ASN A 183 1.43 -7.38 14.16
N PRO A 184 2.39 -8.33 14.25
CA PRO A 184 3.76 -8.12 13.78
C PRO A 184 3.88 -7.63 12.34
N LEU A 185 2.99 -8.07 11.44
CA LEU A 185 2.95 -7.62 10.06
C LEU A 185 2.54 -6.15 9.91
N GLY A 186 1.69 -5.65 10.81
CA GLY A 186 1.29 -4.24 10.84
C GLY A 186 2.43 -3.28 11.19
N ASN A 187 3.47 -3.76 11.88
CA ASN A 187 4.70 -3.00 12.10
C ASN A 187 5.38 -2.60 10.76
N ALA A 188 5.09 -3.32 9.67
CA ALA A 188 5.59 -3.00 8.35
C ALA A 188 5.11 -1.63 7.84
N LEU A 189 4.00 -1.10 8.38
CA LEU A 189 3.55 0.27 8.09
C LEU A 189 4.61 1.32 8.43
N ARG A 190 5.49 1.07 9.42
CA ARG A 190 6.60 1.98 9.73
C ARG A 190 7.48 2.24 8.52
N TYR A 191 7.72 1.22 7.68
CA TYR A 191 8.56 1.32 6.49
C TYR A 191 7.82 2.03 5.34
N ALA A 192 6.49 1.89 5.26
CA ALA A 192 5.68 2.62 4.28
C ALA A 192 5.53 4.12 4.61
N CYS A 193 5.09 4.42 5.83
CA CYS A 193 4.54 5.74 6.19
C CYS A 193 5.34 6.46 7.29
N GLY A 194 6.44 5.87 7.75
CA GLY A 194 7.32 6.41 8.79
C GLY A 194 6.81 6.21 10.22
N TYR A 195 5.61 5.64 10.41
CA TYR A 195 4.98 5.44 11.71
C TYR A 195 4.34 4.06 11.82
N ASN A 196 4.47 3.45 13.00
CA ASN A 196 3.73 2.25 13.34
C ASN A 196 2.32 2.64 13.83
N TYR A 197 1.43 2.96 12.91
CA TYR A 197 0.06 3.33 13.26
C TYR A 197 -0.67 2.18 13.94
N LYS A 198 -1.27 2.46 15.10
CA LYS A 198 -2.15 1.52 15.79
C LYS A 198 -3.53 1.45 15.16
N ASN A 199 -4.20 0.31 15.33
CA ASN A 199 -5.57 0.09 14.84
C ASN A 199 -6.50 1.28 15.18
N ALA A 200 -6.52 1.73 16.43
CA ALA A 200 -7.39 2.82 16.88
C ALA A 200 -7.19 4.13 16.09
N THR A 201 -5.96 4.41 15.65
CA THR A 201 -5.65 5.61 14.87
C THR A 201 -6.20 5.50 13.45
N ILE A 202 -6.05 4.34 12.81
CA ILE A 202 -6.55 4.10 11.45
C ILE A 202 -8.08 4.00 11.47
N ASP A 203 -8.67 3.31 12.44
CA ASP A 203 -10.13 3.22 12.59
C ASP A 203 -10.75 4.60 12.80
N LYS A 204 -10.18 5.43 13.70
CA LYS A 204 -10.63 6.81 13.87
C LYS A 204 -10.56 7.60 12.56
N TYR A 205 -9.46 7.46 11.82
CA TYR A 205 -9.27 8.14 10.54
C TYR A 205 -10.32 7.73 9.50
N LEU A 206 -10.50 6.42 9.28
CA LEU A 206 -11.50 5.89 8.35
C LEU A 206 -12.92 6.29 8.76
N ARG A 207 -13.21 6.31 10.07
CA ARG A 207 -14.51 6.76 10.59
C ARG A 207 -14.75 8.24 10.31
N GLU A 208 -13.73 9.09 10.45
CA GLU A 208 -13.83 10.51 10.09
C GLU A 208 -14.00 10.74 8.59
N LEU A 209 -13.35 9.94 7.73
CA LEU A 209 -13.62 9.94 6.28
C LEU A 209 -15.07 9.55 5.96
N LYS A 210 -15.64 8.56 6.67
CA LYS A 210 -17.07 8.21 6.54
C LYS A 210 -17.97 9.37 6.91
N TYR A 211 -17.67 10.09 8.01
CA TYR A 211 -18.44 11.28 8.39
C TYR A 211 -18.31 12.43 7.40
N LEU A 212 -17.16 12.55 6.72
CA LEU A 212 -16.95 13.49 5.63
C LEU A 212 -17.75 13.11 4.35
N GLN A 213 -18.26 11.88 4.28
CA GLN A 213 -18.99 11.33 3.13
C GLN A 213 -18.20 11.42 1.82
N VAL A 214 -16.87 11.25 1.90
CA VAL A 214 -15.94 11.39 0.76
C VAL A 214 -15.78 10.10 -0.07
N SER A 215 -16.51 9.03 0.28
CA SER A 215 -16.39 7.72 -0.36
C SER A 215 -16.64 7.76 -1.86
N THR A 216 -17.72 8.42 -2.28
CA THR A 216 -18.10 8.50 -3.70
C THR A 216 -17.06 9.32 -4.47
N ASP A 217 -16.56 10.40 -3.87
CA ASP A 217 -15.53 11.24 -4.47
C ASP A 217 -14.22 10.46 -4.64
N LEU A 218 -13.82 9.66 -3.64
CA LEU A 218 -12.64 8.81 -3.73
C LEU A 218 -12.81 7.69 -4.75
N ILE A 219 -13.98 7.07 -4.88
CA ILE A 219 -14.24 6.05 -5.92
C ILE A 219 -14.09 6.68 -7.31
N ASN A 220 -14.73 7.82 -7.54
CA ASN A 220 -14.62 8.56 -8.80
C ASN A 220 -13.18 9.02 -9.08
N CYS A 221 -12.48 9.48 -8.04
CA CYS A 221 -11.08 9.88 -8.11
C CYS A 221 -10.20 8.71 -8.55
N ASN A 222 -10.31 7.55 -7.92
CA ASN A 222 -9.56 6.36 -8.30
C ASN A 222 -9.90 5.92 -9.73
N ALA A 223 -11.18 5.92 -10.12
CA ALA A 223 -11.61 5.51 -11.45
C ALA A 223 -10.98 6.38 -12.55
N ARG A 224 -11.05 7.70 -12.35
CA ARG A 224 -10.44 8.68 -13.26
C ARG A 224 -8.92 8.58 -13.27
N PHE A 225 -8.31 8.38 -12.10
CA PHE A 225 -6.86 8.24 -11.97
C PHE A 225 -6.34 7.08 -12.80
N TRP A 226 -6.84 5.86 -12.55
CA TRP A 226 -6.37 4.67 -13.23
C TRP A 226 -6.68 4.68 -14.73
N SER A 227 -7.87 5.16 -15.12
CA SER A 227 -8.21 5.30 -16.54
C SER A 227 -7.23 6.22 -17.29
N ARG A 228 -6.85 7.36 -16.69
CA ARG A 228 -5.88 8.29 -17.29
C ARG A 228 -4.47 7.75 -17.25
N PHE A 229 -4.07 7.13 -16.15
CA PHE A 229 -2.76 6.52 -16.00
C PHE A 229 -2.52 5.48 -17.10
N TRP A 230 -3.44 4.53 -17.29
CA TRP A 230 -3.28 3.49 -18.31
C TRP A 230 -3.35 4.02 -19.74
N LYS A 231 -4.19 5.03 -20.02
CA LYS A 231 -4.24 5.70 -21.33
C LYS A 231 -2.92 6.30 -21.79
N GLN A 232 -2.02 6.65 -20.86
CA GLN A 232 -0.69 7.19 -21.20
C GLN A 232 0.24 6.11 -21.74
N TYR A 233 0.02 4.84 -21.37
CA TYR A 233 0.84 3.70 -21.79
C TYR A 233 0.24 2.96 -22.97
N ASP A 234 -1.09 2.92 -23.07
CA ASP A 234 -1.79 2.36 -24.21
C ASP A 234 -3.03 3.20 -24.55
N SER A 235 -2.96 3.89 -25.69
CA SER A 235 -4.02 4.79 -26.16
C SER A 235 -5.24 4.06 -26.73
N GLN A 236 -5.08 2.81 -27.15
CA GLN A 236 -6.15 1.96 -27.68
C GLN A 236 -6.86 1.18 -26.57
N ASP A 237 -6.28 1.15 -25.37
CA ASP A 237 -6.77 0.35 -24.28
C ASP A 237 -7.88 1.07 -23.51
N HIS A 238 -9.12 0.67 -23.78
CA HIS A 238 -10.28 1.08 -23.01
C HIS A 238 -10.49 0.11 -21.85
N LYS A 239 -9.49 -0.05 -20.96
CA LYS A 239 -9.67 -0.91 -19.78
C LYS A 239 -10.75 -0.33 -18.88
N VAL A 240 -11.86 -1.06 -18.80
CA VAL A 240 -12.90 -0.84 -17.80
C VAL A 240 -12.24 -0.90 -16.42
N ALA A 241 -12.28 0.20 -15.67
CA ALA A 241 -11.88 0.20 -14.27
C ALA A 241 -13.02 -0.42 -13.44
N CYS A 242 -13.00 -1.74 -13.26
CA CYS A 242 -13.94 -2.43 -12.38
C CYS A 242 -13.50 -2.31 -10.93
N TYR A 243 -14.35 -1.72 -10.09
CA TYR A 243 -14.19 -1.74 -8.64
C TYR A 243 -14.95 -2.93 -8.07
N TYR A 244 -14.23 -3.93 -7.58
CA TYR A 244 -14.82 -4.95 -6.72
C TYR A 244 -14.89 -4.39 -5.30
N ILE A 245 -16.11 -4.16 -4.81
CA ILE A 245 -16.37 -3.81 -3.42
C ILE A 245 -16.78 -5.10 -2.72
N ASP A 246 -15.84 -5.74 -2.01
CA ASP A 246 -16.16 -6.90 -1.18
C ASP A 246 -17.07 -6.45 -0.04
N GLY A 247 -18.37 -6.64 -0.23
CA GLY A 247 -19.36 -6.52 0.82
C GLY A 247 -19.26 -7.72 1.75
N ASN A 248 -18.17 -7.83 2.52
CA ASN A 248 -18.08 -8.80 3.62
C ASN A 248 -18.96 -8.31 4.79
N VAL A 249 -20.26 -8.15 4.51
CA VAL A 249 -21.34 -8.17 5.47
C VAL A 249 -21.60 -9.64 5.69
N LYS A 250 -21.00 -10.22 6.73
CA LYS A 250 -21.56 -11.46 7.27
C LYS A 250 -23.04 -11.19 7.61
N PRO A 251 -23.98 -12.06 7.21
CA PRO A 251 -25.35 -12.00 7.70
C PRO A 251 -25.41 -12.07 9.23
#